data_AF-A0A947C434-F1
#
_entry.id   AF-A0A947C434-F1
#
_cell.length_a   1.000
_cell.length_b   1.000
_cell.length_c   1.000
_cell.angle_alpha   90.00
_cell.angle_beta   90.00
_cell.angle_gamma   90.00
#
_symmetry.space_group_name_H-M   'P 1'
#
loop_
_entity.id
_entity.type
_entity.pdbx_description
1 polymer ?
#
loop_
_entity_poly.entity_id
_entity_poly.type
_entity_poly.pdbx_seq_one_letter_code
_entity_poly.pdbx_strand_id
1 'polypeptide(L)' 'MKENPSIKIRVDDAVRLFGSKAELARRLGVTAQALTKWHDYLPELRAYQFRDKHPVEAEILIRQASSGTKQ' A
#
# COMPACT_ATOMS: atom_id res chain seq x y z
N MET A 1 20.73 -0.29 -15.52
CA MET A 1 19.31 0.00 -15.22
C MET A 1 19.12 -0.38 -13.77
N LYS A 2 18.77 0.56 -12.87
CA LYS A 2 18.63 0.22 -11.45
C LYS A 2 17.39 -0.65 -11.31
N GLU A 3 17.57 -1.90 -10.88
CA GLU A 3 16.48 -2.73 -10.38
C GLU A 3 15.89 -2.00 -9.17
N ASN A 4 14.83 -1.22 -9.40
CA ASN A 4 14.09 -0.60 -8.32
C ASN A 4 13.25 -1.74 -7.74
N PRO A 5 13.46 -2.19 -6.48
CA PRO A 5 12.68 -3.29 -5.94
C PRO A 5 11.22 -2.84 -5.94
N SER A 6 10.37 -3.43 -6.79
CA SER A 6 8.97 -3.04 -6.87
C SER A 6 8.29 -3.37 -5.54
N ILE A 7 8.06 -2.34 -4.73
CA ILE A 7 7.33 -2.46 -3.47
C ILE A 7 5.86 -2.68 -3.84
N LYS A 8 5.36 -3.90 -3.60
CA LYS A 8 3.97 -4.26 -3.83
C LYS A 8 3.21 -4.21 -2.50
N ILE A 9 2.34 -3.22 -2.37
CA ILE A 9 1.39 -3.11 -1.25
C ILE A 9 0.00 -3.19 -1.83
N ARG A 10 -0.79 -4.17 -1.37
CA ARG A 10 -2.19 -4.29 -1.76
C ARG A 10 -3.01 -3.17 -1.14
N VAL A 11 -3.87 -2.56 -1.94
CA VAL A 11 -4.81 -1.55 -1.43
C VAL A 11 -5.73 -2.16 -0.39
N ASP A 12 -6.19 -3.40 -0.61
CA ASP A 12 -7.10 -4.08 0.32
C ASP A 12 -6.45 -4.33 1.70
N ASP A 13 -5.23 -4.89 1.73
CA ASP A 13 -4.50 -5.10 2.98
C ASP A 13 -4.23 -3.78 3.70
N ALA A 14 -3.84 -2.74 2.96
CA ALA A 14 -3.66 -1.40 3.54
C ALA A 14 -4.98 -0.89 4.13
N VAL A 15 -6.09 -1.01 3.39
CA VAL A 15 -7.43 -0.60 3.87
C VAL A 15 -7.83 -1.36 5.12
N ARG A 16 -7.56 -2.67 5.20
CA ARG A 16 -7.83 -3.50 6.38
C ARG A 16 -6.99 -3.05 7.58
N LEU A 17 -5.73 -2.72 7.37
CA LEU A 17 -4.81 -2.27 8.41
C LEU A 17 -5.20 -0.89 8.97
N PHE A 18 -5.63 0.04 8.11
CA PHE A 18 -6.11 1.37 8.51
C PHE A 18 -7.61 1.41 8.84
N GLY A 19 -8.31 0.29 8.71
CA GLY A 19 -9.75 0.15 8.95
C GLY A 19 -10.66 0.72 7.86
N SER A 20 -10.23 1.68 7.03
CA SER A 20 -11.07 2.26 5.97
C SER A 20 -10.29 2.90 4.82
N LYS A 21 -10.89 2.88 3.61
CA LYS A 21 -10.36 3.59 2.42
C LYS A 21 -10.20 5.09 2.68
N ALA A 22 -11.15 5.72 3.36
CA ALA A 22 -11.07 7.14 3.70
C ALA A 22 -9.88 7.45 4.61
N GLU A 23 -9.59 6.57 5.57
CA GLU A 23 -8.46 6.71 6.50
C GLU A 23 -7.12 6.56 5.78
N LEU A 24 -6.99 5.51 4.95
CA LEU A 24 -5.81 5.28 4.11
C LEU A 24 -5.54 6.48 3.19
N ALA A 25 -6.60 7.04 2.57
CA ALA A 25 -6.49 8.21 1.70
C ALA A 25 -5.96 9.42 2.47
N ARG A 26 -6.48 9.68 3.68
CA ARG A 26 -6.03 10.76 4.56
C ARG A 26 -4.55 10.61 4.94
N ARG A 27 -4.13 9.41 5.34
CA ARG A 27 -2.73 9.10 5.70
C ARG A 27 -1.78 9.31 4.54
N LEU A 28 -2.19 8.89 3.34
CA LEU A 28 -1.42 9.06 2.11
C LEU A 28 -1.47 10.48 1.53
N GLY A 29 -2.35 11.35 2.04
CA GLY A 29 -2.58 12.68 1.49
C GLY A 29 -3.16 12.62 0.06
N VAL A 30 -3.97 11.62 -0.23
CA VAL A 30 -4.67 11.46 -1.51
C VAL A 30 -6.17 11.51 -1.31
N THR A 31 -6.91 11.65 -2.40
CA THR A 31 -8.37 11.56 -2.37
C THR A 31 -8.80 10.09 -2.31
N ALA A 32 -9.95 9.81 -1.69
CA ALA A 32 -10.53 8.47 -1.69
C ALA A 32 -10.78 7.95 -3.12
N GLN A 33 -11.09 8.85 -4.06
CA GLN A 33 -11.20 8.54 -5.49
C GLN A 33 -9.89 8.03 -6.11
N ALA A 34 -8.74 8.52 -5.65
CA ALA A 34 -7.45 8.04 -6.13
C ALA A 34 -7.22 6.58 -5.73
N LEU A 35 -7.62 6.17 -4.53
CA LEU A 35 -7.55 4.77 -4.09
C LEU A 35 -8.38 3.85 -4.98
N THR A 36 -9.59 4.30 -5.39
CA THR A 36 -10.46 3.52 -6.28
C THR A 36 -9.81 3.27 -7.65
N LYS A 37 -8.96 4.20 -8.12
CA LYS A 37 -8.21 4.07 -9.38
C LYS A 37 -7.00 3.14 -9.28
N TRP A 38 -6.52 2.84 -8.08
CA TRP A 38 -5.33 1.99 -7.89
C TRP A 38 -5.66 0.48 -7.90
N HIS A 39 -6.94 0.14 -7.96
CA HIS A 39 -7.44 -1.23 -8.04
C HIS A 39 -6.82 -2.13 -6.95
N ASP A 40 -5.84 -2.95 -7.33
CA ASP A 40 -5.31 -4.02 -6.50
C ASP A 40 -4.08 -3.59 -5.67
N TYR A 41 -3.20 -2.76 -6.23
CA TYR A 41 -1.92 -2.37 -5.60
C TYR A 41 -1.69 -0.86 -5.64
N LEU A 42 -1.02 -0.36 -4.61
CA LEU A 42 -0.54 1.02 -4.61
C LEU A 42 0.47 1.21 -5.77
N PRO A 43 0.42 2.35 -6.49
CA PRO A 43 1.45 2.70 -7.45
C PRO A 43 2.82 2.72 -6.77
N GLU A 44 3.87 2.31 -7.46
CA GLU A 44 5.21 2.16 -6.87
C GLU A 44 5.64 3.42 -6.11
N LEU A 45 5.55 4.60 -6.74
CA LEU A 45 5.91 5.86 -6.11
C LEU A 45 5.14 6.12 -4.80
N ARG A 46 3.86 5.71 -4.74
CA ARG A 46 3.04 5.82 -3.53
C ARG A 46 3.39 4.76 -2.49
N ALA A 47 3.74 3.55 -2.90
CA ALA A 47 4.23 2.52 -2.01
C ALA A 47 5.57 2.93 -1.36
N TYR A 48 6.46 3.58 -2.12
CA TYR A 48 7.70 4.17 -1.59
C TYR A 48 7.42 5.31 -0.59
N GLN A 49 6.54 6.25 -0.94
CA GLN A 49 6.12 7.30 0.00
C GLN A 49 5.45 6.73 1.25
N PHE A 50 4.67 5.66 1.08
CA PHE A 50 4.03 4.99 2.19
C PHE A 50 5.06 4.33 3.10
N ARG A 51 6.05 3.62 2.56
CA ARG A 51 7.16 3.06 3.34
C ARG A 51 7.93 4.13 4.10
N ASP A 52 8.16 5.28 3.47
CA ASP A 52 8.89 6.39 4.10
C ASP A 52 8.12 6.98 5.29
N LYS A 53 6.81 7.20 5.14
CA LYS A 53 5.94 7.75 6.20
C LYS A 53 5.52 6.73 7.26
N HIS A 54 5.38 5.47 6.86
CA HIS A 54 4.81 4.36 7.62
C HIS A 54 5.67 3.10 7.45
N PRO A 55 6.92 3.09 7.95
CA PRO A 55 7.85 2.00 7.71
C PRO A 55 7.36 0.67 8.30
N VAL A 56 6.81 0.69 9.52
CA VAL A 56 6.33 -0.52 10.22
C VAL A 56 5.13 -1.11 9.50
N GLU A 57 4.09 -0.30 9.24
CA GLU A 57 2.91 -0.74 8.47
C GLU A 57 3.30 -1.24 7.08
N ALA A 58 4.23 -0.55 6.39
CA ALA A 58 4.68 -0.96 5.06
C ALA A 58 5.38 -2.32 5.10
N GLU A 59 6.26 -2.59 6.07
CA GLU A 59 6.88 -3.90 6.21
C GLU A 59 5.86 -5.00 6.47
N ILE A 60 4.85 -4.75 7.32
CA ILE A 60 3.76 -5.70 7.56
C ILE A 60 3.03 -6.02 6.25
N LEU A 61 2.64 -4.99 5.50
CA LEU A 61 1.90 -5.15 4.25
C LEU A 61 2.75 -5.79 3.14
N ILE A 62 4.04 -5.46 3.05
CA ILE A 62 4.99 -6.08 2.09
C ILE A 62 5.17 -7.58 2.41
N ARG A 63 5.28 -7.92 3.70
CA ARG A 63 5.36 -9.31 4.16
C ARG A 63 4.07 -10.06 3.92
N GLN A 64 2.91 -9.43 4.15
CA GLN A 64 1.59 -10.00 3.84
C GLN A 64 1.40 -10.22 2.34
N ALA A 65 1.79 -9.26 1.49
CA ALA A 65 1.75 -9.41 0.03
C ALA A 65 2.63 -10.56 -0.46
N SER A 66 3.76 -10.82 0.22
CA SER A 66 4.68 -11.92 -0.09
C SER A 66 4.22 -13.26 0.49
N SER A 67 3.43 -13.25 1.57
CA SER A 67 2.92 -14.44 2.27
C SER A 67 1.51 -14.84 1.82
N GLY A 68 0.83 -13.98 1.07
CA GLY A 68 -0.57 -14.09 0.65
C GLY A 68 -0.80 -14.95 -0.59
N THR A 69 -0.14 -16.10 -0.69
CA THR A 69 -0.59 -17.27 -1.47
C THR A 69 -1.00 -18.36 -0.48
N LYS A 70 -2.12 -18.16 0.20
CA LYS A 70 -2.87 -19.17 0.98
C LYS A 70 -4.22 -18.55 1.29
N GLN A 71 -5.37 -19.15 0.98
CA GLN A 71 -5.69 -20.47 0.43
C GLN A 71 -7.12 -20.38 -0.12
#